data_AF-A0A0H5QIS4-F1
#
_entry.id   AF-A0A0H5QIS4-F1
#
_cell.length_a   1.000
_cell.length_b   1.000
_cell.length_c   1.000
_cell.angle_alpha   90.00
_cell.angle_beta   90.00
_cell.angle_gamma   90.00
#
_symmetry.space_group_name_H-M   'P 1'
#
loop_
_entity.id
_entity.type
_entity.pdbx_description
1 polymer ?
#
loop_
_entity_poly.entity_id
_entity_poly.type
_entity_poly.pdbx_seq_one_letter_code
_entity_poly.pdbx_strand_id
1 'polypeptide(L)'
;PISVISQTRARNRHWMRGVLTNNTVKGTTTLFEDDLQEKFIRGSGNGGQKINKTSSCVHLLHKPTGMIVKCQETRSLQQNRSLARKRLAQKLDVMLNGDDSVLNVKLDKIRRRKEKRKSRSKKKYDDVDTAGDGEDTVSSMDGGDQPEPR
;
A
#
# COMPACT_ATOMS: atom_id res chain seq x y z
N PRO A 1 6.58 19.10 64.66
CA PRO A 1 7.65 18.86 63.67
C PRO A 1 7.89 17.35 63.49
N ILE A 2 7.18 16.73 62.53
CA ILE A 2 7.33 15.31 62.24
C ILE A 2 7.46 15.16 60.72
N SER A 3 8.50 14.41 60.37
CA SER A 3 9.15 14.14 59.10
C SER A 3 8.26 13.59 57.99
N VAL A 4 8.41 14.17 56.80
CA VAL A 4 7.96 13.65 55.50
C VAL A 4 9.10 12.84 54.89
N ILE A 5 9.00 11.51 54.82
CA ILE A 5 9.73 10.70 53.83
C ILE A 5 8.88 9.46 53.49
N SER A 6 8.15 9.50 52.37
CA SER A 6 7.68 8.32 51.67
C SER A 6 8.44 8.22 50.34
N GLN A 7 9.44 7.34 50.29
CA GLN A 7 10.06 6.91 49.04
C GLN A 7 9.66 5.47 48.77
N THR A 8 8.67 5.29 47.90
CA THR A 8 8.42 4.01 47.24
C THR A 8 8.58 4.22 45.74
N ARG A 9 9.77 3.92 45.22
CA ARG A 9 10.01 3.85 43.78
C ARG A 9 10.56 2.46 43.45
N ALA A 10 9.67 1.48 43.42
CA ALA A 10 9.93 0.20 42.78
C ALA A 10 10.09 0.44 41.28
N ARG A 11 11.34 0.59 40.82
CA ARG A 11 11.67 0.64 39.40
C ARG A 11 11.68 -0.79 38.88
N ASN A 12 10.61 -1.11 38.16
CA ASN A 12 10.37 -2.31 37.38
C ASN A 12 11.67 -2.82 36.70
N ARG A 13 12.29 -3.86 37.27
CA ARG A 13 13.44 -4.57 36.69
C ARG A 13 12.95 -5.79 35.93
N HIS A 14 12.36 -5.58 34.76
CA HIS A 14 12.18 -6.67 33.79
C HIS A 14 11.81 -6.08 32.43
N TRP A 15 12.78 -5.69 31.60
CA TRP A 15 12.52 -5.52 30.16
C TRP A 15 13.80 -5.59 29.32
N MET A 16 14.68 -6.55 29.64
CA MET A 16 15.74 -6.98 28.73
C MET A 16 15.71 -8.50 28.66
N ARG A 17 14.68 -9.05 28.02
CA ARG A 17 14.79 -10.37 27.38
C ARG A 17 15.24 -10.08 25.96
N GLY A 18 16.52 -10.34 25.71
CA GLY A 18 17.10 -10.32 24.37
C GLY A 18 16.30 -11.25 23.47
N VAL A 19 15.65 -10.67 22.46
CA VAL A 19 15.13 -11.43 21.33
C VAL A 19 16.29 -11.50 20.35
N LEU A 20 17.01 -12.63 20.34
CA LEU A 20 17.74 -13.02 19.15
C LEU A 20 16.66 -13.28 18.09
N THR A 21 16.38 -12.28 17.26
CA THR A 21 15.59 -12.50 16.06
C THR A 21 16.50 -13.21 15.06
N ASN A 22 16.30 -14.51 14.92
CA ASN A 22 16.72 -15.22 13.72
C ASN A 22 15.87 -14.62 12.60
N ASN A 23 16.35 -13.51 12.02
CA ASN A 23 15.67 -12.81 10.94
C ASN A 23 15.84 -13.62 9.65
N THR A 24 15.13 -14.75 9.57
CA THR A 24 14.93 -15.46 8.31
C THR A 24 14.07 -14.58 7.44
N VAL A 25 14.70 -13.88 6.51
CA VAL A 25 14.04 -13.05 5.50
C VAL A 25 13.25 -13.99 4.57
N LYS A 26 12.06 -14.43 4.99
CA LYS A 26 11.14 -15.16 4.13
C LYS A 26 10.62 -14.18 3.07
N GLY A 27 11.08 -14.31 1.83
CA GLY A 27 10.49 -13.62 0.68
C GLY A 27 11.43 -12.81 -0.22
N THR A 28 12.75 -12.84 -0.04
CA THR A 28 13.66 -12.28 -1.06
C THR A 28 14.17 -13.39 -1.95
N THR A 29 13.52 -13.61 -3.09
CA THR A 29 14.05 -14.47 -4.17
C THR A 29 15.47 -14.01 -4.50
N THR A 30 16.45 -14.88 -4.30
CA THR A 30 17.85 -14.61 -4.60
C THR A 30 18.01 -14.47 -6.11
N LEU A 31 18.32 -13.26 -6.58
CA LEU A 31 18.61 -12.98 -7.98
C LEU A 31 20.11 -13.04 -8.22
N PHE A 32 20.55 -14.00 -9.03
CA PHE A 32 21.94 -14.06 -9.51
C PHE A 32 22.11 -13.14 -10.72
N GLU A 33 23.25 -12.46 -10.82
CA GLU A 33 23.50 -11.55 -11.94
C GLU A 33 23.69 -12.30 -13.27
N ASP A 34 24.17 -13.53 -13.24
CA ASP A 34 24.44 -14.37 -14.42
C ASP A 34 23.16 -14.79 -15.18
N ASP A 35 22.05 -14.89 -14.45
CA ASP A 35 20.73 -15.24 -14.96
C ASP A 35 20.00 -14.05 -15.59
N LEU A 36 20.57 -12.85 -15.48
CA LEU A 36 19.98 -11.62 -15.99
C LEU A 36 20.60 -11.25 -17.33
N GLN A 37 19.74 -10.97 -18.30
CA GLN A 37 20.13 -10.38 -19.57
C GLN A 37 19.57 -8.96 -19.66
N GLU A 38 20.48 -7.99 -19.64
CA GLU A 38 20.18 -6.57 -19.74
C GLU A 38 20.31 -6.10 -21.19
N LYS A 39 19.28 -5.43 -21.72
CA LYS A 39 19.32 -4.73 -23.00
C LYS A 39 18.88 -3.28 -22.82
N PHE A 40 19.59 -2.36 -23.46
CA PHE A 40 19.28 -0.94 -23.41
C PHE A 40 18.62 -0.50 -24.71
N ILE A 41 17.42 0.04 -24.60
CA ILE A 41 16.63 0.50 -25.74
C ILE A 41 16.35 1.99 -25.60
N ARG A 42 16.06 2.62 -26.74
CA ARG A 42 15.51 3.99 -26.74
C ARG A 42 14.08 3.93 -26.20
N GLY A 43 13.70 4.97 -25.46
CA GLY A 43 12.34 5.05 -24.95
C GLY A 43 11.34 5.27 -26.09
N SER A 44 10.11 4.84 -25.88
CA SER A 44 9.00 5.07 -26.81
C SER A 44 8.03 6.13 -26.24
N GLY A 45 7.30 6.80 -27.14
CA GLY A 45 6.23 7.74 -26.81
C GLY A 45 6.50 9.19 -27.21
N ASN A 46 5.55 10.08 -26.92
CA ASN A 46 5.60 11.54 -27.16
C ASN A 46 6.57 12.24 -26.19
N GLY A 47 7.79 11.72 -26.10
CA GLY A 47 8.86 12.29 -25.29
C GLY A 47 9.55 13.46 -25.98
N GLY A 48 10.19 14.31 -25.18
CA GLY A 48 11.11 15.31 -25.70
C GLY A 48 12.37 14.69 -26.33
N GLN A 49 13.24 15.55 -26.88
CA GLN A 49 14.47 15.12 -27.57
C GLN A 49 15.32 14.10 -26.79
N LYS A 50 15.33 14.20 -25.45
CA LYS A 50 16.13 13.32 -24.59
C LYS A 50 15.71 11.86 -24.65
N ILE A 51 14.41 11.56 -24.76
CA ILE A 51 13.89 10.19 -24.79
C ILE A 51 14.24 9.49 -26.10
N ASN A 52 14.22 10.23 -27.20
CA ASN A 52 14.49 9.70 -28.54
C ASN A 52 15.99 9.54 -28.81
N LYS A 53 16.85 10.37 -28.20
CA LYS A 53 18.31 10.33 -28.42
C LYS A 53 19.02 9.32 -27.51
N THR A 54 18.60 9.21 -26.25
CA THR A 54 19.32 8.42 -25.23
C THR A 54 18.66 7.05 -25.02
N SER A 55 19.46 5.99 -25.04
CA SER A 55 19.03 4.62 -24.70
C SER A 55 18.95 4.41 -23.19
N SER A 56 18.05 5.13 -22.52
CA SER A 56 17.87 5.04 -21.06
C SER A 56 16.84 4.01 -20.62
N CYS A 57 16.05 3.43 -21.53
CA CYS A 57 15.06 2.42 -21.20
C CYS A 57 15.74 1.06 -21.03
N VAL A 58 15.48 0.41 -19.90
CA VAL A 58 16.09 -0.88 -19.54
C VAL A 58 15.10 -1.99 -19.82
N HIS A 59 15.55 -2.98 -20.56
CA HIS A 59 14.85 -4.21 -20.85
C HIS A 59 15.60 -5.35 -20.16
N LEU A 60 15.02 -5.86 -19.08
CA LEU A 60 15.63 -6.87 -18.22
C LEU A 60 14.90 -8.20 -18.42
N LEU A 61 15.63 -9.21 -18.89
CA LEU A 61 15.16 -10.58 -19.04
C LEU A 61 15.77 -11.45 -17.94
N HIS A 62 14.94 -12.22 -17.25
CA HIS A 62 15.38 -13.31 -16.39
C HIS A 62 15.38 -14.60 -17.20
N LYS A 63 16.56 -15.15 -17.52
CA LYS A 63 16.73 -16.32 -18.39
C LYS A 63 15.96 -17.56 -17.91
N PRO A 64 16.04 -17.98 -16.63
CA PRO A 64 15.43 -19.25 -16.23
C PRO A 64 13.90 -19.20 -16.19
N THR A 65 13.31 -18.04 -15.90
CA THR A 65 11.84 -17.87 -15.87
C THR A 65 11.27 -17.32 -17.20
N GLY A 66 12.12 -16.81 -18.09
CA GLY A 66 11.68 -16.12 -19.30
C GLY A 66 10.96 -14.79 -19.05
N MET A 67 10.99 -14.24 -17.83
CA MET A 67 10.26 -13.02 -17.49
C MET A 67 10.98 -11.79 -18.00
N ILE A 68 10.22 -10.90 -18.63
CA ILE A 68 10.72 -9.66 -19.19
C ILE A 68 10.11 -8.47 -18.46
N VAL A 69 10.96 -7.54 -18.03
CA VAL A 69 10.56 -6.28 -17.41
C VAL A 69 11.16 -5.12 -18.19
N LYS A 70 10.29 -4.21 -18.64
CA LYS A 70 10.66 -2.92 -19.23
C LYS A 70 10.57 -1.84 -18.15
N CYS A 71 11.58 -0.99 -18.05
CA CYS A 71 11.57 0.15 -17.13
C CYS A 71 12.05 1.44 -17.82
N GLN A 72 11.16 2.44 -17.83
CA GLN A 72 11.39 3.79 -18.32
C GLN A 72 10.72 4.77 -17.33
N GLU A 73 11.25 4.88 -16.12
CA GLU A 73 10.72 5.82 -15.11
C GLU A 73 11.49 7.14 -15.10
N THR A 74 12.80 7.08 -15.25
CA THR A 74 13.69 8.24 -15.12
C THR A 74 14.51 8.47 -16.38
N ARG A 75 15.12 9.64 -16.49
CA ARG A 75 16.10 9.97 -17.53
C ARG A 75 17.47 9.32 -17.32
N SER A 76 17.71 8.68 -16.18
CA SER A 76 19.00 8.10 -15.80
C SER A 76 18.98 6.59 -16.00
N LEU A 77 19.98 6.07 -16.73
CA LEU A 77 20.10 4.65 -17.02
C LEU A 77 20.27 3.83 -15.73
N GLN A 78 21.16 4.27 -14.84
CA GLN A 78 21.48 3.53 -13.62
C GLN A 78 20.28 3.45 -12.66
N GLN A 79 19.50 4.53 -12.57
CA GLN A 79 18.26 4.52 -11.80
C GLN A 79 17.27 3.51 -12.39
N ASN A 80 17.06 3.54 -13.71
CA ASN A 80 16.18 2.59 -14.38
C ASN A 80 16.65 1.13 -14.24
N ARG A 81 17.97 0.88 -14.21
CA ARG A 81 18.55 -0.45 -13.95
C ARG A 81 18.19 -0.96 -12.55
N SER A 82 18.37 -0.12 -11.53
CA SER A 82 18.02 -0.46 -10.15
C SER A 82 16.51 -0.71 -9.97
N LEU A 83 15.69 0.08 -10.65
CA LEU A 83 14.23 -0.02 -10.61
C LEU A 83 13.74 -1.26 -11.35
N ALA A 84 14.34 -1.59 -12.50
CA ALA A 84 14.07 -2.82 -13.23
C ALA A 84 14.34 -4.06 -12.38
N ARG A 85 15.49 -4.12 -11.68
CA ARG A 85 15.83 -5.22 -10.77
C ARG A 85 14.81 -5.37 -9.64
N LYS A 86 14.42 -4.27 -8.99
CA LYS A 86 13.40 -4.26 -7.92
C LYS A 86 12.06 -4.79 -8.43
N ARG A 87 11.62 -4.34 -9.60
CA ARG A 87 10.35 -4.77 -10.22
C ARG A 87 10.39 -6.24 -10.64
N LEU A 88 11.53 -6.71 -11.16
CA LEU A 88 11.71 -8.12 -11.49
C LEU A 88 11.62 -8.99 -10.24
N ALA A 89 12.33 -8.63 -9.17
CA ALA A 89 12.27 -9.35 -7.90
C ALA A 89 10.84 -9.43 -7.35
N GLN A 90 10.10 -8.32 -7.38
CA GLN A 90 8.70 -8.29 -6.98
C GLN A 90 7.81 -9.21 -7.81
N LYS A 91 7.98 -9.22 -9.13
CA LYS A 91 7.21 -10.10 -10.01
C LYS A 91 7.52 -11.57 -9.77
N LEU A 92 8.80 -11.91 -9.56
CA LEU A 92 9.21 -13.27 -9.24
C LEU A 92 8.70 -13.71 -7.87
N ASP A 93 8.70 -12.83 -6.87
CA ASP A 93 8.13 -13.10 -5.54
C ASP A 93 6.64 -13.46 -5.65
N VAL A 94 5.86 -12.68 -6.40
CA VAL A 94 4.44 -12.97 -6.62
C VAL A 94 4.23 -14.29 -7.37
N MET A 95 5.08 -14.59 -8.34
CA MET A 95 4.95 -15.82 -9.13
C MET A 95 5.31 -17.08 -8.32
N LEU A 96 6.35 -17.00 -7.48
CA LEU A 96 6.83 -18.14 -6.70
C LEU A 96 6.04 -18.34 -5.40
N ASN A 97 5.71 -17.25 -4.70
CA ASN A 97 5.10 -17.30 -3.37
C ASN A 97 3.59 -17.02 -3.39
N GLY A 98 3.01 -16.59 -4.52
CA GLY A 98 1.57 -16.39 -4.67
C GLY A 98 0.98 -15.50 -3.57
N ASP A 99 0.02 -16.03 -2.83
CA ASP A 99 -0.73 -15.35 -1.75
C ASP A 99 0.16 -14.94 -0.57
N ASP A 100 1.24 -15.68 -0.30
CA ASP A 100 2.20 -15.39 0.77
C ASP A 100 3.26 -14.36 0.38
N SER A 101 3.22 -13.86 -0.87
CA SER A 101 4.16 -12.85 -1.34
C SER A 101 4.11 -11.59 -0.48
N VAL A 102 5.26 -10.91 -0.35
CA VAL A 102 5.38 -9.71 0.49
C VAL A 102 4.41 -8.62 0.02
N LEU A 103 4.16 -8.56 -1.30
CA LEU A 103 3.20 -7.65 -1.90
C LEU A 103 1.76 -7.98 -1.49
N ASN A 104 1.33 -9.24 -1.58
CA ASN A 104 -0.04 -9.65 -1.27
C ASN A 104 -0.35 -9.48 0.22
N VAL A 105 0.56 -9.89 1.10
CA VAL A 105 0.47 -9.64 2.55
C VAL A 105 0.32 -8.14 2.85
N LYS A 106 1.00 -7.28 2.08
CA LYS A 106 0.89 -5.82 2.24
C LYS A 106 -0.44 -5.29 1.71
N LEU A 107 -0.92 -5.81 0.59
CA LEU A 107 -2.23 -5.46 0.01
C LEU A 107 -3.37 -5.84 0.96
N ASP A 108 -3.34 -7.03 1.57
CA ASP A 108 -4.34 -7.47 2.54
C ASP A 108 -4.39 -6.58 3.77
N LYS A 109 -3.21 -6.18 4.27
CA LYS A 109 -3.12 -5.21 5.37
C LYS A 109 -3.74 -3.85 4.99
N ILE A 110 -3.51 -3.38 3.76
CA ILE A 110 -4.09 -2.12 3.26
C ILE A 110 -5.61 -2.25 3.13
N ARG A 111 -6.09 -3.35 2.54
CA ARG A 111 -7.52 -3.65 2.37
C ARG A 111 -8.24 -3.68 3.71
N ARG A 112 -7.72 -4.45 4.68
CA ARG A 112 -8.26 -4.54 6.04
C ARG A 112 -8.31 -3.17 6.74
N ARG A 113 -7.31 -2.30 6.51
CA ARG A 113 -7.32 -0.92 7.03
C ARG A 113 -8.41 -0.05 6.39
N LYS A 114 -8.58 -0.15 5.06
CA LYS A 114 -9.61 0.59 4.32
C LYS A 114 -11.03 0.14 4.72
N GLU A 115 -11.27 -1.16 4.81
CA GLU A 115 -12.57 -1.72 5.21
C GLU A 115 -12.95 -1.29 6.64
N LYS A 116 -12.02 -1.32 7.60
CA LYS A 116 -12.26 -0.82 8.97
C LYS A 116 -12.59 0.67 9.01
N ARG A 117 -11.96 1.49 8.15
CA ARG A 117 -12.30 2.92 8.06
C ARG A 117 -13.69 3.11 7.48
N LYS A 118 -14.03 2.37 6.42
CA LYS A 118 -15.36 2.40 5.81
C LYS A 118 -16.45 1.97 6.80
N SER A 119 -16.25 0.89 7.56
CA SER A 119 -17.24 0.42 8.55
C SER A 119 -17.43 1.40 9.70
N ARG A 120 -16.36 2.02 10.20
CA ARG A 120 -16.44 3.08 11.23
C ARG A 120 -17.20 4.30 10.73
N SER A 121 -16.93 4.73 9.49
CA SER A 121 -17.64 5.86 8.89
C SER A 121 -19.11 5.51 8.69
N LYS A 122 -19.43 4.32 8.16
CA LYS A 122 -20.80 3.87 7.96
C LYS A 122 -21.57 3.86 9.30
N LYS A 123 -20.99 3.22 10.33
CA LYS A 123 -21.59 3.18 11.67
C LYS A 123 -21.82 4.57 12.28
N LYS A 124 -20.97 5.55 11.98
CA LYS A 124 -21.17 6.94 12.42
C LYS A 124 -22.38 7.59 11.76
N TYR A 125 -22.62 7.33 10.47
CA TYR A 125 -23.77 7.87 9.75
C TYR A 125 -25.07 7.11 10.09
N ASP A 126 -25.00 5.78 10.21
CA ASP A 126 -26.14 4.96 10.64
C ASP A 126 -26.65 5.38 12.06
N ASP A 127 -25.74 5.79 12.96
CA ASP A 127 -26.05 6.21 14.34
C ASP A 127 -26.67 7.61 14.43
N VAL A 128 -26.34 8.53 13.51
CA VAL A 128 -26.99 9.86 13.46
C VAL A 128 -28.39 9.81 12.84
N ASP A 129 -28.64 8.90 11.90
CA ASP A 129 -29.97 8.71 11.33
C ASP A 129 -30.94 8.08 12.36
N THR A 130 -30.45 7.17 13.20
CA THR A 130 -31.26 6.50 14.23
C THR A 130 -31.61 7.42 15.42
N ALA A 131 -30.89 8.52 15.63
CA ALA A 131 -31.15 9.50 16.68
C ALA A 131 -32.06 10.67 16.23
N GLY A 132 -32.47 10.69 14.96
CA GLY A 132 -33.30 11.73 14.35
C GLY A 132 -34.82 11.49 14.40
N ASP A 133 -35.28 10.31 14.81
CA ASP A 133 -36.71 9.99 14.94
C ASP A 133 -37.26 10.45 16.31
N GLY A 134 -37.25 11.76 16.54
CA GLY A 134 -38.02 12.44 17.58
C GLY A 134 -39.19 13.18 16.93
N GLU A 135 -40.41 12.82 17.30
CA GLU A 135 -41.68 13.34 16.80
C GLU A 135 -41.75 14.88 16.66
N ASP A 136 -42.14 15.37 15.48
CA ASP A 136 -42.89 16.62 15.35
C ASP A 136 -44.29 16.26 14.85
N THR A 137 -45.24 16.12 15.79
CA THR A 137 -46.68 16.01 15.51
C THR A 137 -47.40 17.33 15.75
N VAL A 138 -48.38 17.61 14.87
CA VAL A 138 -49.42 18.68 14.85
C VAL A 138 -48.99 20.00 14.15
N SER A 139 -49.74 20.61 13.21
CA SER A 139 -51.19 20.66 12.97
C SER A 139 -51.58 21.12 11.54
N SER A 140 -52.67 20.53 11.04
CA SER A 140 -53.80 21.02 10.20
C SER A 140 -53.76 22.35 9.41
N MET A 141 -54.28 22.29 8.16
CA MET A 141 -55.33 23.12 7.49
C MET A 141 -55.02 23.28 5.98
N ASP A 142 -55.74 22.58 5.09
CA ASP A 142 -56.93 23.04 4.32
C ASP A 142 -56.57 23.71 2.98
N GLY A 143 -57.24 23.28 1.90
CA GLY A 143 -57.31 24.02 0.62
C GLY A 143 -56.69 23.30 -0.59
N GLY A 144 -57.51 22.61 -1.38
CA GLY A 144 -57.12 22.05 -2.68
C GLY A 144 -57.07 23.08 -3.81
N ASP A 145 -56.39 22.73 -4.90
CA ASP A 145 -56.93 22.70 -6.27
C ASP A 145 -55.85 22.13 -7.22
N GLN A 146 -56.21 21.19 -8.11
CA GLN A 146 -55.35 20.82 -9.24
C GLN A 146 -55.71 21.69 -10.45
N PRO A 147 -54.74 22.08 -11.29
CA PRO A 147 -54.83 21.55 -12.66
C PRO A 147 -53.49 21.22 -13.35
N GLU A 148 -53.54 20.03 -13.96
CA GLU A 148 -53.03 19.52 -15.25
C GLU A 148 -51.77 20.04 -15.99
N PRO A 149 -51.08 19.13 -16.73
CA PRO A 149 -49.83 19.40 -17.42
C PRO A 149 -50.01 19.95 -18.86
N ARG A 150 -48.95 20.58 -19.38
CA ARG A 150 -48.71 20.77 -20.83
C ARG A 150 -47.43 20.06 -21.25
#